data_AF-A0A087KIC1-F1
#
_entry.id   AF-A0A087KIC1-F1
#
_cell.length_a   1.000
_cell.length_b   1.000
_cell.length_c   1.000
_cell.angle_alpha   90.00
_cell.angle_beta   90.00
_cell.angle_gamma   90.00
#
_symmetry.space_group_name_H-M   'P 1'
#
loop_
_entity.id
_entity.type
_entity.pdbx_description
1 polymer ?
#
loop_
_entity_poly.entity_id
_entity_poly.type
_entity_poly.pdbx_seq_one_letter_code
_entity_poly.pdbx_strand_id
1 'polypeptide(L)' 'MTDDTTKKNTQSLVDLSPEDNRLLTEAAKRCGRSKRKEASLRLADSLRNFPDIATEGKRFLNDGTKG' A
#
# COMPACT_ATOMS: atom_id res chain seq x y z
N MET A 1 24.79 0.03 -20.13
CA MET A 1 24.40 -1.22 -19.43
C MET A 1 24.04 -0.84 -18.01
N THR A 2 22.75 -0.68 -17.72
CA THR A 2 22.26 -0.51 -16.35
C THR A 2 20.86 -1.11 -16.31
N ASP A 3 20.83 -2.32 -15.75
CA ASP A 3 19.71 -3.09 -15.22
C ASP A 3 18.29 -2.74 -15.70
N ASP A 4 17.85 -3.43 -16.76
CA ASP A 4 16.45 -3.83 -16.90
C ASP A 4 16.15 -4.87 -15.80
N THR A 5 16.08 -4.43 -14.54
CA THR A 5 15.56 -5.29 -13.47
C THR A 5 14.06 -5.38 -13.71
N THR A 6 13.67 -6.31 -14.57
CA THR A 6 12.28 -6.68 -14.82
C THR A 6 11.69 -7.06 -13.46
N LYS A 7 10.95 -6.13 -12.84
CA LYS A 7 10.36 -6.32 -11.51
C LYS A 7 9.37 -7.48 -11.60
N LYS A 8 9.76 -8.64 -11.07
CA LYS A 8 8.92 -9.85 -11.09
C LYS A 8 7.79 -9.70 -10.08
N ASN A 9 6.62 -10.26 -10.40
CA ASN A 9 5.56 -10.44 -9.40
C ASN A 9 6.09 -11.29 -8.26
N THR A 10 5.98 -10.77 -7.04
CA THR A 10 6.37 -11.45 -5.82
C THR A 10 5.20 -11.53 -4.86
N GLN A 11 5.29 -12.44 -3.89
CA GLN A 11 4.34 -12.56 -2.79
C GLN A 11 5.06 -12.21 -1.50
N SER A 12 4.40 -11.41 -0.66
CA SER A 12 4.86 -11.07 0.67
C SER A 12 3.81 -11.51 1.68
N LEU A 13 4.26 -12.05 2.80
CA LEU A 13 3.41 -12.33 3.96
C LEU A 13 3.34 -11.05 4.80
N VAL A 14 2.14 -10.69 5.26
CA VAL A 14 1.92 -9.50 6.09
C VAL A 14 1.13 -9.92 7.31
N ASP A 15 1.66 -9.62 8.49
CA ASP A 15 0.94 -9.79 9.74
C ASP A 15 -0.04 -8.64 9.92
N LEU A 16 -1.30 -8.99 10.20
CA LEU A 16 -2.36 -8.03 10.44
C LEU A 16 -2.74 -8.06 11.91
N SER A 17 -2.90 -6.88 12.51
CA SER A 17 -3.54 -6.79 13.81
C SER A 17 -4.97 -7.34 13.72
N PRO A 18 -5.57 -7.80 14.83
CA PRO A 18 -6.96 -8.28 14.83
C PRO A 18 -7.95 -7.26 14.26
N GLU A 19 -7.72 -5.96 14.52
CA GLU A 19 -8.58 -4.89 14.02
C GLU A 19 -8.40 -4.67 12.51
N ASP A 20 -7.17 -4.61 12.00
CA ASP A 20 -6.93 -4.47 10.56
C ASP A 20 -7.49 -5.67 9.79
N ASN A 21 -7.35 -6.87 10.36
CA ASN A 21 -7.90 -8.09 9.81
C ASN A 21 -9.44 -8.05 9.74
N ARG A 22 -10.10 -7.46 10.75
CA ARG A 22 -11.54 -7.23 10.77
C ARG A 22 -11.96 -6.21 9.71
N LEU A 23 -11.33 -5.04 9.69
CA LEU A 23 -11.61 -3.97 8.71
C LEU A 23 -11.45 -4.46 7.27
N LEU A 24 -10.39 -5.21 7.00
CA LEU A 24 -10.14 -5.81 5.69
C LEU A 24 -11.22 -6.85 5.32
N THR A 25 -11.72 -7.62 6.28
CA THR A 25 -12.80 -8.60 6.05
C THR A 25 -14.09 -7.90 5.65
N GLU A 26 -14.48 -6.85 6.39
CA GLU A 26 -15.70 -6.11 6.12
C GLU A 26 -15.63 -5.36 4.78
N ALA A 27 -14.46 -4.80 4.45
CA ALA A 27 -14.22 -4.21 3.14
C ALA A 27 -14.36 -5.24 2.01
N ALA A 28 -13.78 -6.43 2.17
CA ALA A 28 -13.84 -7.49 1.18
C ALA A 28 -15.29 -7.96 0.94
N LYS A 29 -16.07 -8.13 2.01
CA LYS A 29 -17.51 -8.45 1.93
C LYS A 29 -18.30 -7.38 1.18
N ARG A 30 -18.13 -6.10 1.56
CA ARG A 30 -18.83 -4.96 0.94
C ARG A 30 -18.54 -4.85 -0.55
N CYS A 31 -17.31 -5.14 -0.96
CA CYS A 31 -16.90 -5.08 -2.37
C CYS A 31 -17.15 -6.38 -3.16
N GLY A 32 -17.66 -7.44 -2.51
CA GLY A 32 -17.87 -8.75 -3.15
C GLY A 32 -16.57 -9.43 -3.60
N ARG A 33 -15.47 -9.23 -2.88
CA ARG A 33 -14.14 -9.74 -3.24
C ARG A 33 -13.62 -10.73 -2.20
N SER A 34 -12.67 -11.57 -2.62
CA SER A 34 -11.87 -12.32 -1.66
C SER A 34 -10.99 -11.37 -0.86
N LYS A 35 -10.72 -11.76 0.39
CA LYS A 35 -9.88 -10.97 1.30
C LYS A 35 -8.50 -10.67 0.72
N ARG A 36 -7.88 -11.67 0.07
CA ARG A 36 -6.59 -11.52 -0.63
C ARG A 36 -6.64 -10.47 -1.72
N LYS A 37 -7.68 -10.49 -2.57
CA LYS A 37 -7.83 -9.53 -3.68
C LYS A 37 -8.05 -8.11 -3.16
N GLU A 38 -8.88 -7.94 -2.14
CA GLU A 38 -9.10 -6.64 -1.52
C GLU A 38 -7.81 -6.11 -0.86
N ALA A 39 -7.03 -6.96 -0.20
CA ALA A 39 -5.73 -6.59 0.38
C ALA A 39 -4.75 -6.09 -0.68
N SER A 40 -4.61 -6.84 -1.80
CA SER A 40 -3.73 -6.45 -2.90
C SER A 40 -4.14 -5.10 -3.51
N LEU A 41 -5.44 -4.84 -3.67
CA LEU A 41 -5.94 -3.57 -4.19
C LEU A 41 -5.66 -2.41 -3.23
N ARG A 42 -5.88 -2.61 -1.92
CA ARG A 42 -5.60 -1.58 -0.91
C ARG A 42 -4.12 -1.28 -0.79
N LEU A 43 -3.25 -2.29 -0.82
CA LEU A 43 -1.80 -2.09 -0.85
C LEU A 43 -1.38 -1.34 -2.12
N ALA A 44 -1.90 -1.72 -3.29
CA ALA A 44 -1.58 -1.05 -4.54
C ALA A 44 -2.04 0.41 -4.57
N ASP A 45 -3.24 0.68 -4.07
CA ASP A 45 -3.78 2.05 -3.94
C ASP A 45 -2.94 2.87 -2.95
N SER A 46 -2.66 2.31 -1.78
CA SER A 46 -1.83 2.97 -0.77
C SER A 46 -0.44 3.31 -1.29
N LEU A 47 0.22 2.40 -2.01
CA LEU A 47 1.56 2.65 -2.57
C LEU A 47 1.55 3.70 -3.69
N ARG A 48 0.42 3.90 -4.39
CA ARG A 48 0.30 4.93 -5.44
C ARG A 48 0.00 6.31 -4.85
N ASN A 49 -0.78 6.35 -3.77
CA ASN A 49 -1.24 7.60 -3.16
C ASN A 49 -0.30 8.08 -2.04
N PHE A 50 0.42 7.17 -1.39
CA PHE A 50 1.36 7.45 -0.31
C PHE A 50 2.75 6.92 -0.68
N PRO A 51 3.54 7.69 -1.44
CA PRO A 51 4.89 7.28 -1.86
C PRO A 51 5.84 7.15 -0.66
N ASP A 52 5.60 7.95 0.39
CA ASP A 52 6.35 7.91 1.63
C ASP A 52 5.42 7.60 2.80
N ILE A 53 5.75 6.55 3.56
CA ILE A 53 5.14 6.33 4.87
C ILE A 53 5.92 7.22 5.83
N ALA A 54 5.26 8.28 6.29
CA ALA A 54 5.85 9.25 7.21
C ALA A 54 6.47 8.52 8.42
N THR A 55 7.78 8.38 8.41
CA THR A 55 8.53 8.02 9.60
C THR A 55 8.37 9.19 10.58
N GLU A 56 8.06 8.91 11.84
CA GLU A 56 8.01 9.93 12.88
C GLU A 56 9.27 10.81 12.80
N GLY A 57 9.07 12.12 12.61
CA GLY A 57 10.15 13.11 12.52
C GLY A 57 10.53 13.60 11.12
N LYS A 58 9.97 13.05 10.02
CA LYS A 58 10.19 13.60 8.67
C LYS A 58 8.88 14.04 8.02
N ARG A 59 8.52 15.31 8.25
CA ARG A 59 7.60 16.04 7.37
C ARG A 59 8.35 16.33 6.08
N PHE A 60 7.93 15.73 4.96
CA PHE A 60 8.41 16.18 3.66
C PHE A 60 7.83 17.59 3.42
N LEU A 61 8.72 18.57 3.26
CA LEU A 61 8.33 19.89 2.78
C LEU A 61 7.76 19.70 1.37
N ASN A 62 6.50 20.05 1.18
CA ASN A 62 5.97 20.29 -0.16
C ASN A 62 6.62 21.58 -0.69
N ASP A 63 7.89 21.56 -1.08
CA ASP A 63 8.47 22.66 -1.85
C ASP A 63 8.07 22.52 -3.32
N GLY A 64 6.76 22.69 -3.51
CA GLY A 64 6.10 22.91 -4.78
C GLY A 64 5.84 24.39 -5.05
N THR A 65 6.64 25.31 -4.53
CA THR A 65 6.61 26.72 -4.94
C THR A 65 7.85 27.06 -5.76
N LYS A 66 7.71 26.93 -7.08
CA LYS A 66 8.40 27.85 -7.97
C LYS A 66 7.78 29.23 -7.75
N GLY A 67 8.57 30.14 -7.20
CA GLY A 67 8.31 31.58 -7.11
C GLY A 67 9.64 32.30 -7.28
#